data_AF-A0A5S3SD48-F1
#
_entry.id   AF-A0A5S3SD48-F1
#
_cell.length_a   1.000
_cell.length_b   1.000
_cell.length_c   1.000
_cell.angle_alpha   90.00
_cell.angle_beta   90.00
_cell.angle_gamma   90.00
#
_symmetry.space_group_name_H-M   'P 1'
#
loop_
_entity.id
_entity.type
_entity.pdbx_description
1 polymer ?
#
loop_
_entity_poly.entity_id
_entity_poly.type
_entity_poly.pdbx_seq_one_letter_code
_entity_poly.pdbx_strand_id
1 'polypeptide(L)'
;MHYEIFGAIYTNKINHMNELYIFYEEYKVEVLARLPFFLSELVEPYTANEFYDFIEKHGGKKIYLGKHKSKLEISLEINLTESHYCRLCSLADSSGYIEIPNRWGIFSLLRKIAYENSIKNGMANDELIRVFGISQRTISTARKKMAISKQS
;
A
#
# COMPACT_ATOMS: atom_id res chain seq x y z
N MET A 1 -15.44 -1.48 -13.16
CA MET A 1 -14.55 -2.20 -12.23
C MET A 1 -15.34 -2.48 -10.97
N HIS A 2 -15.60 -3.76 -10.68
CA HIS A 2 -16.34 -4.14 -9.48
C HIS A 2 -15.35 -4.21 -8.32
N TYR A 3 -15.41 -3.22 -7.41
CA TYR A 3 -14.61 -3.18 -6.18
C TYR A 3 -15.05 -4.21 -5.13
N GLU A 4 -15.69 -5.28 -5.60
CA GLU A 4 -16.21 -6.36 -4.79
C GLU A 4 -15.11 -7.06 -4.02
N ILE A 5 -13.83 -6.97 -4.46
CA ILE A 5 -12.60 -7.37 -3.75
C ILE A 5 -12.27 -6.61 -2.46
N PHE A 6 -13.03 -5.58 -2.11
CA PHE A 6 -12.88 -4.92 -0.81
C PHE A 6 -14.09 -5.05 0.15
N GLY A 7 -15.14 -5.75 -0.27
CA GLY A 7 -16.24 -6.24 0.56
C GLY A 7 -15.85 -7.25 1.65
N ALA A 8 -16.80 -7.54 2.54
CA ALA A 8 -16.56 -8.26 3.80
C ALA A 8 -16.58 -9.80 3.70
N ILE A 9 -17.07 -10.37 2.59
CA ILE A 9 -17.27 -11.82 2.44
C ILE A 9 -16.68 -12.27 1.11
N TYR A 10 -15.57 -13.01 1.13
CA TYR A 10 -15.05 -13.75 -0.03
C TYR A 10 -15.16 -15.24 0.20
N THR A 11 -15.75 -15.91 -0.78
CA THR A 11 -15.89 -17.37 -0.79
C THR A 11 -14.79 -18.08 -1.61
N ASN A 12 -13.99 -17.36 -2.40
CA ASN A 12 -12.90 -17.95 -3.21
C ASN A 12 -11.59 -17.13 -3.15
N LYS A 13 -10.55 -17.69 -2.49
CA LYS A 13 -9.27 -17.01 -2.23
C LYS A 13 -8.40 -16.79 -3.46
N ILE A 14 -8.42 -17.69 -4.46
CA ILE A 14 -7.54 -17.59 -5.64
C ILE A 14 -8.00 -16.45 -6.56
N ASN A 15 -9.31 -16.37 -6.82
CA ASN A 15 -9.89 -15.29 -7.62
C ASN A 15 -9.63 -13.93 -6.98
N HIS A 16 -9.72 -13.85 -5.65
CA HIS A 16 -9.44 -12.62 -4.91
C HIS A 16 -8.01 -12.10 -5.08
N MET A 17 -7.00 -12.98 -5.02
CA MET A 17 -5.60 -12.57 -5.22
C MET A 17 -5.34 -12.07 -6.64
N ASN A 18 -5.88 -12.74 -7.65
CA ASN A 18 -5.74 -12.31 -9.04
C ASN A 18 -6.36 -10.92 -9.27
N GLU A 19 -7.54 -10.68 -8.71
CA GLU A 19 -8.18 -9.36 -8.82
C GLU A 19 -7.42 -8.27 -8.07
N LEU A 20 -6.80 -8.60 -6.92
CA LEU A 20 -5.89 -7.70 -6.21
C LEU A 20 -4.61 -7.39 -7.02
N TYR A 21 -4.11 -8.34 -7.80
CA TYR A 21 -2.95 -8.13 -8.67
C TYR A 21 -3.30 -7.20 -9.84
N ILE A 22 -4.44 -7.45 -10.48
CA ILE A 22 -4.96 -6.58 -11.54
C ILE A 22 -5.16 -5.15 -11.00
N PHE A 23 -5.76 -5.02 -9.82
CA PHE A 23 -5.96 -3.73 -9.18
C PHE A 23 -4.64 -3.03 -8.85
N TYR A 24 -3.65 -3.75 -8.32
CA TYR A 24 -2.32 -3.18 -8.04
C TYR A 24 -1.68 -2.65 -9.32
N GLU A 25 -1.68 -3.41 -10.41
CA GLU A 25 -1.07 -2.97 -11.67
C GLU A 25 -1.79 -1.75 -12.25
N GLU A 26 -3.12 -1.74 -12.24
CA GLU A 26 -3.91 -0.62 -12.75
C GLU A 26 -3.65 0.68 -11.98
N TYR A 27 -3.48 0.58 -10.65
CA TYR A 27 -3.27 1.72 -9.77
C TYR A 27 -1.84 1.86 -9.28
N LYS A 28 -0.86 1.21 -9.92
CA LYS A 28 0.52 1.07 -9.41
C LYS A 28 1.14 2.39 -8.97
N VAL A 29 0.99 3.44 -9.78
CA VAL A 29 1.50 4.78 -9.45
C VAL A 29 0.86 5.34 -8.16
N GLU A 30 -0.46 5.21 -7.99
CA GLU A 30 -1.16 5.69 -6.81
C GLU A 30 -0.85 4.82 -5.57
N VAL A 31 -0.61 3.53 -5.76
CA VAL A 31 -0.14 2.62 -4.70
C VAL A 31 1.23 3.05 -4.21
N LEU A 32 2.22 3.13 -5.12
CA LEU A 32 3.59 3.51 -4.78
C LEU A 32 3.64 4.88 -4.08
N ALA A 33 2.86 5.85 -4.54
CA ALA A 33 2.78 7.18 -3.93
C ALA A 33 2.24 7.19 -2.48
N ARG A 34 1.59 6.12 -2.03
CA ARG A 34 1.01 5.99 -0.68
C ARG A 34 1.78 5.05 0.22
N LEU A 35 2.72 4.28 -0.32
CA LEU A 35 3.60 3.46 0.48
C LEU A 35 4.56 4.36 1.29
N PRO A 36 5.14 3.85 2.38
CA PRO A 36 6.33 4.46 2.94
C PRO A 36 7.38 4.65 1.84
N PHE A 37 7.98 5.85 1.75
CA PHE A 37 8.87 6.22 0.66
C PHE A 37 9.97 5.17 0.39
N PHE A 38 10.57 4.67 1.48
CA PHE A 38 11.60 3.65 1.44
C PHE A 38 11.14 2.38 0.71
N LEU A 39 9.88 1.98 0.93
CA LEU A 39 9.29 0.79 0.36
C LEU A 39 8.91 1.04 -1.09
N SER A 40 8.39 2.24 -1.42
CA SER A 40 8.09 2.59 -2.80
C SER A 40 9.33 2.56 -3.68
N GLU A 41 10.47 3.05 -3.21
CA GLU A 41 11.73 2.97 -3.96
C GLU A 41 12.20 1.52 -4.15
N LEU A 42 11.98 0.67 -3.14
CA LEU A 42 12.40 -0.73 -3.20
C LEU A 42 11.58 -1.54 -4.21
N VAL A 43 10.27 -1.34 -4.21
CA VAL A 43 9.32 -2.20 -4.95
C VAL A 43 8.77 -1.57 -6.22
N GLU A 44 9.19 -0.35 -6.57
CA GLU A 44 8.88 0.28 -7.86
C GLU A 44 9.09 -0.67 -9.06
N PRO A 45 10.24 -1.38 -9.18
CA PRO A 45 10.47 -2.25 -10.33
C PRO A 45 9.65 -3.55 -10.29
N TYR A 46 9.01 -3.88 -9.17
CA TYR A 46 8.33 -5.16 -8.99
C TYR A 46 7.00 -5.21 -9.77
N THR A 47 6.72 -6.38 -10.35
CA THR A 47 5.37 -6.79 -10.74
C THR A 47 4.49 -6.98 -9.51
N ALA A 48 3.17 -7.08 -9.69
CA ALA A 48 2.24 -7.38 -8.61
C ALA A 48 2.65 -8.64 -7.85
N ASN A 49 2.99 -9.73 -8.55
CA ASN A 49 3.41 -10.99 -7.93
C ASN A 49 4.63 -10.77 -7.02
N GLU A 50 5.69 -10.16 -7.55
CA GLU A 50 6.92 -9.90 -6.79
C GLU A 50 6.67 -8.97 -5.59
N PHE A 51 5.81 -7.96 -5.77
CA PHE A 51 5.39 -7.08 -4.68
C PHE A 51 4.67 -7.84 -3.56
N TYR A 52 3.68 -8.67 -3.90
CA TYR A 52 2.95 -9.43 -2.88
C TYR A 52 3.82 -10.51 -2.24
N ASP A 53 4.69 -11.19 -2.99
CA ASP A 53 5.66 -12.14 -2.45
C ASP A 53 6.64 -11.46 -1.48
N PHE A 54 7.09 -10.24 -1.81
CA PHE A 54 7.93 -9.45 -0.92
C PHE A 54 7.18 -9.11 0.39
N ILE A 55 5.93 -8.68 0.31
CA ILE A 55 5.10 -8.38 1.50
C ILE A 55 4.75 -9.65 2.28
N GLU A 56 4.53 -10.78 1.61
CA GLU A 56 4.30 -12.09 2.22
C GLU A 56 5.47 -12.48 3.12
N LYS A 57 6.68 -12.27 2.60
CA LYS A 57 7.95 -12.67 3.22
C LYS A 57 8.47 -11.68 4.26
N HIS A 58 8.30 -10.37 4.03
CA HIS A 58 8.93 -9.33 4.85
C HIS A 58 7.94 -8.39 5.55
N GLY A 59 6.65 -8.45 5.24
CA GLY A 59 5.63 -7.59 5.85
C GLY A 59 5.48 -7.80 7.36
N GLY A 60 5.24 -6.69 8.08
CA GLY A 60 5.12 -6.66 9.54
C GLY A 60 6.46 -6.74 10.28
N LYS A 61 7.59 -6.79 9.56
CA LYS A 61 8.92 -6.78 10.17
C LYS A 61 9.37 -5.35 10.45
N LYS A 62 9.88 -5.16 11.67
CA LYS A 62 10.69 -4.00 12.02
C LYS A 62 12.15 -4.33 11.76
N ILE A 63 12.77 -3.59 10.85
CA ILE A 63 14.10 -3.91 10.30
C ILE A 63 15.09 -2.87 10.77
N TYR A 64 16.14 -3.33 11.44
CA TYR A 64 17.26 -2.49 11.83
C TYR A 64 18.17 -2.25 10.64
N LEU A 65 18.42 -1.00 10.28
CA LEU A 65 19.30 -0.68 9.15
C LEU A 65 20.78 -0.89 9.46
N GLY A 66 21.15 -0.89 10.75
CA GLY A 66 22.53 -1.05 11.19
C GLY A 66 23.47 0.03 10.66
N LYS A 67 24.79 -0.23 10.77
CA LYS A 67 25.85 0.62 10.23
C LYS A 67 26.36 0.15 8.87
N HIS A 68 25.96 -1.05 8.44
CA HIS A 68 26.48 -1.71 7.24
C HIS A 68 25.34 -2.22 6.38
N LYS A 69 25.26 -1.71 5.15
CA LYS A 69 24.28 -2.07 4.13
C LYS A 69 24.16 -3.57 3.88
N SER A 70 25.28 -4.30 3.91
CA SER A 70 25.32 -5.74 3.62
C SER A 70 24.42 -6.57 4.53
N LYS A 71 24.24 -6.18 5.80
CA LYS A 71 23.34 -6.88 6.73
C LYS A 71 21.88 -6.72 6.31
N LEU A 72 21.52 -5.54 5.80
CA LEU A 72 20.18 -5.25 5.30
C LEU A 72 19.91 -6.01 4.00
N GLU A 73 20.85 -5.99 3.07
CA GLU A 73 20.78 -6.73 1.80
C GLU A 73 20.57 -8.23 2.03
N ILE A 74 21.29 -8.83 2.97
CA ILE A 74 21.11 -10.25 3.34
C ILE A 74 19.74 -10.48 3.99
N SER A 75 19.31 -9.59 4.91
CA SER A 75 18.04 -9.76 5.64
C SER A 75 16.81 -9.60 4.75
N LEU A 76 16.91 -8.79 3.71
CA LEU A 76 15.82 -8.50 2.77
C LEU A 76 15.97 -9.24 1.45
N GLU A 77 17.10 -9.91 1.22
CA GLU A 77 17.45 -10.57 -0.05
C GLU A 77 17.33 -9.62 -1.25
N ILE A 78 17.86 -8.41 -1.07
CA ILE A 78 17.84 -7.31 -2.05
C ILE A 78 19.27 -6.82 -2.30
N ASN A 79 19.45 -6.15 -3.44
CA ASN A 79 20.67 -5.40 -3.72
C ASN A 79 20.40 -3.91 -3.62
N LEU A 80 21.17 -3.19 -2.80
CA LEU A 80 21.01 -1.76 -2.57
C LEU A 80 22.22 -1.00 -3.08
N THR A 81 21.97 0.07 -3.81
CA THR A 81 23.02 1.07 -4.07
C THR A 81 23.35 1.80 -2.77
N GLU A 82 24.55 2.37 -2.67
CA GLU A 82 24.91 3.17 -1.49
C GLU A 82 24.00 4.38 -1.31
N SER A 83 23.57 5.00 -2.43
CA SER A 83 22.60 6.09 -2.41
C SER A 83 21.25 5.67 -1.84
N HIS A 84 20.74 4.48 -2.19
CA HIS A 84 19.50 3.96 -1.61
C HIS A 84 19.67 3.71 -0.12
N TYR A 85 20.76 3.07 0.31
CA TYR A 85 20.99 2.81 1.72
C TYR A 85 21.05 4.10 2.56
N CYS A 86 21.74 5.14 2.09
CA CYS A 86 21.77 6.44 2.76
C CYS A 86 20.37 7.07 2.89
N ARG A 87 19.53 6.98 1.85
CA ARG A 87 18.13 7.44 1.90
C ARG A 87 17.31 6.64 2.91
N LEU A 88 17.45 5.31 2.93
CA LEU A 88 16.79 4.46 3.93
C LEU A 88 17.17 4.91 5.36
N CYS A 89 18.46 5.14 5.60
CA CYS A 89 18.95 5.62 6.89
C CYS A 89 18.35 6.97 7.32
N SER A 90 18.10 7.88 6.37
CA SER A 90 17.42 9.16 6.67
C SER A 90 15.94 9.03 7.02
N LEU A 91 15.31 7.92 6.66
CA LEU A 91 13.88 7.66 6.86
C LEU A 91 13.61 6.73 8.05
N ALA A 92 14.67 6.24 8.69
CA ALA A 92 14.58 5.41 9.86
C ALA A 92 14.01 6.18 11.06
N ASP A 93 13.38 5.46 11.99
CA ASP A 93 13.03 6.01 13.28
C ASP A 93 14.28 6.43 14.08
N SER A 94 14.08 7.10 15.21
CA SER A 94 15.17 7.55 16.08
C SER A 94 16.07 6.42 16.61
N SER A 95 15.62 5.17 16.49
CA SER A 95 16.36 3.97 16.88
C SER A 95 17.03 3.26 15.69
N GLY A 96 16.93 3.81 14.48
CA GLY A 96 17.53 3.26 13.26
C GLY A 96 16.76 2.12 12.61
N TYR A 97 15.43 2.08 12.81
CA TYR A 97 14.57 1.05 12.23
C TYR A 97 13.61 1.59 11.17
N ILE A 98 13.27 0.73 10.22
CA ILE A 98 12.17 0.91 9.27
C ILE A 98 11.15 -0.20 9.47
N GLU A 99 9.89 0.05 9.08
CA GLU A 99 8.81 -0.93 9.20
C GLU A 99 8.17 -1.17 7.84
N ILE A 100 8.14 -2.44 7.42
CA ILE A 100 7.43 -2.85 6.22
C ILE A 100 5.97 -3.15 6.61
N PRO A 101 4.97 -2.50 5.99
CA PRO A 101 3.57 -2.82 6.26
C PRO A 101 3.29 -4.30 6.02
N ASN A 102 2.51 -4.91 6.91
CA ASN A 102 2.04 -6.28 6.71
C ASN A 102 0.96 -6.35 5.63
N ARG A 103 0.53 -7.57 5.27
CA ARG A 103 -0.53 -7.81 4.29
C ARG A 103 -1.81 -7.04 4.56
N TRP A 104 -2.21 -6.93 5.82
CA TRP A 104 -3.40 -6.16 6.19
C TRP A 104 -3.23 -4.67 5.96
N GLY A 105 -2.05 -4.12 6.25
CA GLY A 105 -1.68 -2.74 5.95
C GLY A 105 -1.73 -2.44 4.46
N ILE A 106 -1.17 -3.34 3.64
CA ILE A 106 -1.24 -3.24 2.17
C ILE A 106 -2.68 -3.34 1.68
N PHE A 107 -3.45 -4.34 2.11
CA PHE A 107 -4.85 -4.47 1.73
C PHE A 107 -5.68 -3.22 2.12
N SER A 108 -5.46 -2.68 3.31
CA SER A 108 -6.13 -1.47 3.78
C SER A 108 -5.79 -0.25 2.92
N LEU A 109 -4.54 -0.14 2.45
CA LEU A 109 -4.10 0.91 1.54
C LEU A 109 -4.77 0.79 0.17
N LEU A 110 -4.85 -0.42 -0.39
CA LEU A 110 -5.52 -0.68 -1.67
C LEU A 110 -7.02 -0.39 -1.59
N ARG A 111 -7.68 -0.89 -0.53
CA ARG A 111 -9.09 -0.58 -0.24
C ARG A 111 -9.32 0.92 -0.15
N LYS A 112 -8.37 1.64 0.44
CA LYS A 112 -8.42 3.10 0.54
C LYS A 112 -8.33 3.81 -0.80
N ILE A 113 -7.42 3.38 -1.67
CA ILE A 113 -7.32 3.88 -3.04
C ILE A 113 -8.66 3.65 -3.76
N ALA A 114 -9.19 2.43 -3.67
CA ALA A 114 -10.41 2.02 -4.34
C ALA A 114 -11.64 2.85 -3.91
N TYR A 115 -11.88 3.02 -2.60
CA TYR A 115 -13.04 3.81 -2.15
C TYR A 115 -12.84 5.30 -2.47
N GLU A 116 -11.62 5.83 -2.42
CA GLU A 116 -11.36 7.23 -2.76
C GLU A 116 -11.60 7.50 -4.24
N ASN A 117 -11.19 6.60 -5.13
CA ASN A 117 -11.50 6.69 -6.56
C ASN A 117 -13.00 6.52 -6.83
N SER A 118 -13.69 5.65 -6.09
CA SER A 118 -15.15 5.52 -6.17
C SER A 118 -15.88 6.80 -5.75
N ILE A 119 -15.40 7.47 -4.70
CA ILE A 119 -15.92 8.78 -4.27
C ILE A 119 -15.71 9.82 -5.38
N LYS A 120 -14.52 9.89 -5.98
CA LYS A 120 -14.22 10.82 -7.08
C LYS A 120 -15.16 10.60 -8.27
N ASN A 121 -15.54 9.35 -8.53
CA ASN A 121 -16.45 8.96 -9.60
C ASN A 121 -17.93 9.08 -9.24
N GLY A 122 -18.27 9.68 -8.09
CA GLY A 122 -19.65 10.00 -7.73
C GLY A 122 -20.45 8.87 -7.11
N MET A 123 -19.81 7.77 -6.67
CA MET A 123 -20.50 6.67 -6.00
C MET A 123 -21.29 7.16 -4.76
N ALA A 124 -22.51 6.67 -4.61
CA ALA A 124 -23.41 7.03 -3.51
C ALA A 124 -22.87 6.51 -2.17
N ASN A 125 -23.18 7.22 -1.07
CA ASN A 125 -22.65 6.87 0.26
C ASN A 125 -23.08 5.46 0.69
N ASP A 126 -24.33 5.07 0.47
CA ASP A 126 -24.84 3.77 0.89
C ASP A 126 -24.14 2.63 0.14
N GLU A 127 -23.80 2.85 -1.13
CA GLU A 127 -23.04 1.88 -1.93
C GLU A 127 -21.58 1.79 -1.46
N LEU A 128 -20.95 2.92 -1.14
CA LEU A 128 -19.60 2.95 -0.58
C LEU A 128 -19.53 2.18 0.75
N ILE A 129 -20.53 2.33 1.62
CA ILE A 129 -20.62 1.61 2.89
C ILE A 129 -20.78 0.12 2.63
N ARG A 130 -21.69 -0.26 1.73
CA ARG A 130 -21.96 -1.66 1.40
C ARG A 130 -20.75 -2.36 0.79
N VAL A 131 -20.11 -1.74 -0.21
CA VAL A 131 -19.00 -2.34 -0.97
C VAL A 131 -17.71 -2.32 -0.15
N PHE A 132 -17.38 -1.18 0.46
CA PHE A 132 -16.11 -1.00 1.13
C PHE A 132 -16.19 -1.11 2.63
N GLY A 133 -17.34 -1.39 3.26
CA GLY A 133 -17.46 -1.52 4.72
C GLY A 133 -16.91 -0.31 5.51
N ILE A 134 -16.94 0.89 4.95
CA ILE A 134 -16.44 2.12 5.58
C ILE A 134 -17.58 2.89 6.26
N SER A 135 -17.25 3.75 7.22
CA SER A 135 -18.26 4.56 7.93
C SER A 135 -18.66 5.81 7.13
N GLN A 136 -19.86 6.37 7.39
CA GLN A 136 -20.25 7.69 6.89
C GLN A 136 -19.20 8.77 7.24
N ARG A 137 -18.61 8.72 8.44
CA ARG A 137 -17.55 9.65 8.87
C ARG A 137 -16.31 9.56 7.98
N THR A 138 -15.90 8.36 7.59
CA THR A 138 -14.78 8.13 6.65
C THR A 138 -15.09 8.79 5.31
N ILE A 139 -16.30 8.60 4.79
CA ILE A 139 -16.75 9.16 3.50
C ILE A 139 -16.76 10.70 3.56
N SER A 140 -17.36 11.29 4.59
CA SER A 140 -17.41 12.76 4.77
C SER A 140 -16.00 13.36 4.86
N THR A 141 -15.09 12.70 5.58
CA THR A 141 -13.70 13.16 5.73
C THR A 141 -12.97 13.12 4.39
N ALA A 142 -13.11 12.03 3.63
CA ALA A 142 -12.49 11.88 2.31
C ALA A 142 -13.01 12.94 1.32
N ARG A 143 -14.33 13.13 1.25
CA ARG A 143 -14.97 14.14 0.39
C ARG A 143 -14.50 15.56 0.73
N LYS A 144 -14.42 15.90 2.02
CA LYS A 144 -13.91 17.21 2.47
C LYS A 144 -12.46 17.43 2.01
N LYS A 145 -11.60 16.42 2.17
CA LYS A 145 -10.19 16.49 1.73
C LYS A 145 -10.09 16.74 0.21
N MET A 146 -10.91 16.05 -0.58
CA MET A 146 -10.94 16.19 -2.04
C MET A 146 -11.49 17.54 -2.53
N ALA A 147 -12.42 18.15 -1.79
CA ALA A 147 -12.92 19.48 -2.11
C ALA A 147 -11.84 20.56 -1.91
N ILE A 148 -11.01 20.41 -0.88
CA ILE A 148 -9.89 21.33 -0.59
C ILE A 148 -8.81 21.23 -1.67
N SER A 149 -8.47 20.01 -2.12
CA SER A 149 -7.46 19.81 -3.17
C SER A 149 -7.85 20.30 -4.56
N LYS A 150 -9.13 20.64 -4.80
CA LYS A 150 -9.59 21.25 -6.07
C LYS A 150 -9.50 22.78 -6.08
N GLN A 151 -9.18 23.40 -4.96
CA GLN A 151 -9.10 24.86 -4.80
C GLN A 151 -7.65 25.39 -4.72
N SER A 152 -6.67 24.50 -4.80
CA SER A 152 -5.22 24.78 -4.80
C SER A 152 -4.64 24.50 -6.18
#